data_AF-A0A9D3VP45-F1
#
_entry.id   AF-A0A9D3VP45-F1
#
_cell.length_a   1.000
_cell.length_b   1.000
_cell.length_c   1.000
_cell.angle_alpha   90.00
_cell.angle_beta   90.00
_cell.angle_gamma   90.00
#
_symmetry.space_group_name_H-M   'P 1'
#
loop_
_entity.id
_entity.type
_entity.pdbx_description
1 polymer ?
#
loop_
_entity_poly.entity_id
_entity_poly.type
_entity_poly.pdbx_seq_one_letter_code
_entity_poly.pdbx_strand_id
1 'polypeptide(L)'
;MILTLLTATSVFIIAFIVAPPVDIDGIREPVSGSLLYGNNIISGAIIPTSAAIGLHFYPIWEAASVDEWLYNGGPYELIVSHQKNGFPMNCILIGVLSMN
;
A
#
# COMPACT_ATOMS: atom_id res chain seq x y z
N MET A 1 -11.07 6.89 14.55
CA MET A 1 -11.47 7.76 13.43
C MET A 1 -10.37 8.75 13.06
N ILE A 2 -9.91 9.66 13.95
CA ILE A 2 -8.79 10.58 13.63
C ILE A 2 -7.51 9.80 13.25
N LEU A 3 -7.12 8.80 14.04
CA LEU A 3 -5.85 8.10 13.84
C LEU A 3 -5.86 7.24 12.56
N THR A 4 -6.98 6.62 12.21
CA THR A 4 -7.09 5.79 11.01
C THR A 4 -7.11 6.62 9.73
N LEU A 5 -7.72 7.81 9.76
CA LEU A 5 -7.66 8.76 8.65
C LEU A 5 -6.26 9.34 8.47
N LEU A 6 -5.59 9.72 9.56
CA LEU A 6 -4.20 10.22 9.47
C LEU A 6 -3.26 9.18 8.86
N THR A 7 -3.39 7.91 9.23
CA THR A 7 -2.59 6.85 8.60
C THR A 7 -2.96 6.68 7.13
N ALA A 8 -4.25 6.59 6.79
CA ALA A 8 -4.67 6.42 5.39
C ALA A 8 -4.17 7.58 4.50
N THR A 9 -4.28 8.83 4.97
CA THR A 9 -3.83 10.01 4.24
C THR A 9 -2.31 10.07 4.11
N SER A 10 -1.55 9.77 5.16
CA SER A 10 -0.08 9.78 5.09
C SER A 10 0.46 8.72 4.14
N VAL A 11 -0.07 7.48 4.20
CA VAL A 11 0.32 6.40 3.29
C VAL A 11 -0.09 6.71 1.85
N PHE A 12 -1.28 7.29 1.63
CA PHE A 12 -1.72 7.73 0.31
C PHE A 12 -0.74 8.73 -0.31
N ILE A 13 -0.36 9.78 0.43
CA ILE A 13 0.54 10.82 -0.07
C ILE A 13 1.91 10.24 -0.43
N ILE A 14 2.48 9.41 0.45
CA ILE A 14 3.79 8.80 0.21
C ILE A 14 3.73 7.85 -0.99
N ALA A 15 2.75 6.95 -1.03
CA ALA A 15 2.61 5.99 -2.13
C ALA A 15 2.39 6.67 -3.48
N PHE A 16 1.57 7.72 -3.53
CA PHE A 16 1.32 8.47 -4.76
C PHE A 16 2.58 9.14 -5.32
N ILE A 17 3.51 9.55 -4.46
CA ILE A 17 4.75 10.22 -4.89
C ILE A 17 5.83 9.19 -5.24
N VAL A 18 6.09 8.20 -4.39
CA VAL A 18 7.30 7.36 -4.46
C VAL A 18 7.07 5.85 -4.57
N ALA A 19 5.83 5.35 -4.65
CA ALA A 19 5.63 3.90 -4.73
C ALA A 19 6.30 3.29 -5.98
N PRO A 20 6.99 2.15 -5.86
CA PRO A 20 7.51 1.43 -7.00
C PRO A 20 6.37 0.83 -7.85
N PRO A 21 6.68 0.37 -9.08
CA PRO A 21 5.73 -0.36 -9.92
C PRO A 21 5.17 -1.61 -9.23
N VAL A 22 3.87 -1.84 -9.37
CA VAL A 22 3.11 -2.89 -8.66
C VAL A 22 2.58 -3.93 -9.65
N ASP A 23 2.73 -5.21 -9.33
CA ASP A 23 2.22 -6.33 -10.14
C ASP A 23 0.72 -6.60 -9.88
N ILE A 24 -0.14 -5.82 -10.51
CA ILE A 24 -1.60 -5.87 -10.29
C ILE A 24 -2.24 -7.20 -10.69
N ASP A 25 -1.79 -7.80 -11.79
CA ASP A 25 -2.39 -9.02 -12.33
C ASP A 25 -1.71 -10.29 -11.82
N GLY A 26 -0.58 -10.16 -11.09
CA GLY A 26 0.19 -11.30 -10.58
C GLY A 26 0.91 -12.08 -11.69
N ILE A 27 1.07 -11.46 -12.86
CA ILE A 27 1.71 -12.05 -14.05
C ILE A 27 3.15 -11.56 -14.24
N ARG A 28 3.69 -10.82 -13.26
CA ARG A 28 5.00 -10.16 -13.31
C ARG A 28 5.09 -9.05 -14.35
N GLU A 29 4.00 -8.33 -14.58
CA GLU A 29 3.95 -7.13 -15.41
C GLU A 29 3.62 -5.92 -14.52
N PRO A 30 4.64 -5.30 -13.90
CA PRO A 30 4.40 -4.27 -12.91
C PRO A 30 3.96 -2.95 -13.57
N VAL A 31 2.92 -2.35 -13.01
CA VAL A 31 2.32 -1.10 -13.47
C VAL A 31 2.82 0.05 -12.60
N SER A 32 3.32 1.11 -13.22
CA SER A 32 3.75 2.33 -12.52
C SER A 32 2.56 3.24 -12.24
N GLY A 33 2.33 3.60 -10.98
CA GLY A 33 1.27 4.52 -10.57
C GLY A 33 1.73 5.83 -9.91
N SER A 34 3.01 5.95 -9.56
CA SER A 34 3.52 7.08 -8.79
C SER A 34 4.16 8.17 -9.65
N LEU A 35 4.23 9.39 -9.10
CA LEU A 35 4.78 10.56 -9.79
C LEU A 35 6.26 10.41 -10.12
N LEU A 36 7.06 9.85 -9.21
CA LEU A 36 8.50 9.68 -9.42
C LEU A 36 8.81 8.66 -10.53
N TYR A 37 7.88 7.75 -10.82
CA TYR A 37 8.00 6.76 -11.89
C TYR A 37 7.26 7.16 -13.17
N GLY A 38 7.18 8.46 -13.43
CA GLY A 38 6.77 9.01 -14.74
C GLY A 38 5.28 9.32 -14.90
N ASN A 39 4.49 9.27 -13.82
CA ASN A 39 3.08 9.67 -13.86
C ASN A 39 2.88 11.16 -13.58
N ASN A 40 1.80 11.72 -14.11
CA ASN A 40 1.33 13.08 -13.79
C ASN A 40 0.12 13.01 -12.83
N ILE A 41 -0.47 14.16 -12.46
CA ILE A 41 -1.62 14.19 -11.52
C ILE A 41 -2.86 13.45 -12.08
N ILE A 42 -2.98 13.34 -13.41
CA ILE A 42 -4.12 12.67 -14.07
C ILE A 42 -3.87 11.16 -14.22
N SER A 43 -2.64 10.76 -14.55
CA SER A 43 -2.27 9.35 -14.77
C SER A 43 -1.81 8.65 -13.50
N GLY A 44 -1.45 9.41 -12.47
CA GLY A 44 -1.02 8.88 -11.18
C GLY A 44 -2.18 8.19 -10.47
N ALA A 45 -1.91 7.01 -9.93
CA ALA A 45 -2.87 6.23 -9.19
C ALA A 45 -2.16 5.33 -8.18
N ILE A 46 -2.85 4.99 -7.09
CA ILE A 46 -2.41 3.90 -6.24
C ILE A 46 -2.89 2.60 -6.87
N ILE A 47 -1.95 1.78 -7.31
CA ILE A 47 -2.23 0.53 -7.99
C ILE A 47 -2.81 -0.49 -6.98
N PRO A 48 -3.92 -1.17 -7.31
CA PRO A 48 -4.52 -2.20 -6.47
C PRO A 48 -3.57 -3.34 -6.10
N THR A 49 -3.88 -4.01 -4.99
CA THR A 49 -3.19 -5.22 -4.55
C THR A 49 -3.23 -6.29 -5.64
N SER A 50 -2.13 -7.02 -5.79
CA SER A 50 -1.98 -8.08 -6.79
C SER A 50 -3.09 -9.12 -6.74
N ALA A 51 -3.59 -9.54 -7.90
CA ALA A 51 -4.52 -10.64 -8.05
C ALA A 51 -3.95 -11.98 -7.55
N ALA A 52 -2.62 -12.11 -7.44
CA ALA A 52 -1.96 -13.26 -6.83
C ALA A 52 -2.26 -13.41 -5.33
N ILE A 53 -2.54 -12.31 -4.63
CA ILE A 53 -2.98 -12.30 -3.22
C ILE A 53 -4.48 -12.59 -3.12
N GLY A 54 -5.26 -12.18 -4.13
CA GLY A 54 -6.71 -12.38 -4.17
C GLY A 54 -7.42 -11.58 -3.07
N LEU A 55 -8.18 -12.27 -2.21
CA LEU A 55 -8.93 -11.68 -1.09
C LEU A 55 -8.27 -11.94 0.27
N HIS A 56 -7.02 -12.42 0.27
CA HIS A 56 -6.28 -12.62 1.50
C HIS A 56 -5.91 -11.28 2.12
N PHE A 57 -5.96 -11.20 3.45
CA PHE A 57 -5.52 -10.01 4.18
C PHE A 57 -3.99 -9.91 4.10
N TYR A 58 -3.45 -8.85 3.51
CA TYR A 58 -2.02 -8.68 3.27
C TYR A 58 -1.42 -7.48 4.03
N PRO A 59 -1.27 -7.61 5.36
CA PRO A 59 -0.62 -6.60 6.17
C PRO A 59 0.90 -6.59 5.95
N ILE A 60 1.56 -5.51 6.38
CA ILE A 60 3.02 -5.33 6.21
C ILE A 60 3.83 -6.50 6.78
N TRP A 61 3.38 -7.10 7.89
CA TRP A 61 4.08 -8.22 8.54
C TRP A 61 3.85 -9.59 7.88
N GLU A 62 2.97 -9.68 6.89
CA GLU A 62 2.78 -10.90 6.11
C GLU A 62 3.80 -11.02 4.96
N ALA A 63 4.39 -9.90 4.56
CA ALA A 63 5.46 -9.89 3.56
C ALA A 63 6.81 -10.25 4.19
N ALA A 64 7.70 -10.90 3.42
CA ALA A 64 9.05 -11.17 3.88
C ALA A 64 9.92 -9.90 3.94
N SER A 65 9.51 -8.85 3.23
CA SER A 65 10.20 -7.54 3.21
C SER A 65 9.26 -6.40 2.82
N VAL A 66 9.67 -5.17 3.11
CA VAL A 66 8.93 -3.96 2.67
C VAL A 66 8.90 -3.84 1.14
N ASP A 67 9.98 -4.24 0.47
CA ASP A 67 10.06 -4.17 -1.00
C ASP A 67 9.07 -5.13 -1.66
N GLU A 68 8.94 -6.36 -1.14
CA GLU A 68 7.92 -7.31 -1.58
C GLU A 68 6.51 -6.78 -1.32
N TRP A 69 6.27 -6.21 -0.14
CA TRP A 69 4.98 -5.64 0.21
C TRP A 69 4.58 -4.52 -0.75
N LEU A 70 5.53 -3.65 -1.12
CA LEU A 70 5.33 -2.59 -2.10
C LEU A 70 5.08 -3.15 -3.50
N TYR A 71 5.85 -4.16 -3.92
CA TYR A 71 5.71 -4.79 -5.25
C TYR A 71 4.33 -5.43 -5.45
N ASN A 72 3.74 -5.97 -4.37
CA ASN A 72 2.43 -6.63 -4.42
C ASN A 72 1.23 -5.69 -4.18
N GLY A 73 1.45 -4.37 -4.04
CA GLY A 73 0.37 -3.39 -3.90
C GLY A 73 -0.23 -3.29 -2.50
N GLY A 74 0.52 -3.70 -1.47
CA GLY A 74 0.12 -3.59 -0.06
C GLY A 74 -0.38 -2.20 0.39
N PRO A 75 0.14 -1.06 -0.11
CA PRO A 75 -0.40 0.26 0.23
C PRO A 75 -1.89 0.43 -0.09
N TYR A 76 -2.39 -0.19 -1.15
CA TYR A 76 -3.79 -0.10 -1.55
C TYR A 76 -4.73 -0.71 -0.51
N GLU A 77 -4.45 -1.94 -0.09
CA GLU A 77 -5.25 -2.65 0.91
C GLU A 77 -5.23 -1.93 2.27
N LEU A 78 -4.07 -1.38 2.65
CA LEU A 78 -3.93 -0.60 3.87
C LEU A 78 -4.81 0.65 3.83
N ILE A 79 -4.78 1.43 2.74
CA ILE A 79 -5.59 2.65 2.61
C ILE A 79 -7.08 2.32 2.63
N VAL A 80 -7.53 1.35 1.83
CA VAL A 80 -8.94 0.97 1.73
C VAL A 80 -9.47 0.45 3.06
N SER A 81 -8.69 -0.36 3.77
CA SER A 81 -9.07 -0.91 5.07
C SER A 81 -9.22 0.16 6.14
N HIS A 82 -8.28 1.12 6.21
CA HIS A 82 -8.28 2.19 7.22
C HIS A 82 -9.31 3.31 6.93
N GLN A 83 -9.68 3.49 5.66
CA GLN A 83 -10.72 4.44 5.27
C GLN A 83 -12.14 3.88 5.50
N LYS A 84 -12.38 2.59 5.19
CA LYS A 84 -13.71 1.96 5.35
C LYS A 84 -14.03 1.60 6.78
N ASN A 85 -13.07 1.02 7.49
CA ASN A 85 -13.22 0.61 8.87
C ASN A 85 -12.14 1.30 9.69
N GLY A 86 -12.50 1.88 10.84
CA GLY A 86 -11.52 2.38 11.80
C GLY A 86 -10.74 1.22 12.44
N PHE A 87 -9.98 0.46 11.65
CA PHE A 87 -9.20 -0.68 12.10
C PHE A 87 -8.20 -0.21 13.17
N PRO A 88 -8.11 -0.86 14.33
CA PRO A 88 -7.36 -0.33 15.46
C PRO A 88 -5.87 -0.23 15.11
N MET A 89 -5.31 0.93 15.42
CA MET A 89 -3.95 1.38 15.16
C MET A 89 -2.83 0.41 15.60
N ASN A 90 -3.17 -0.59 16.43
CA ASN A 90 -2.26 -1.61 16.95
C ASN A 90 -1.55 -2.40 15.85
N CYS A 91 -2.16 -2.54 14.66
CA CYS A 91 -1.53 -3.21 13.52
C CYS A 91 -0.35 -2.43 12.92
N ILE A 92 -0.41 -1.09 12.84
CA ILE A 92 0.66 -0.28 12.24
C ILE A 92 1.74 0.08 13.25
N LEU A 93 1.37 0.26 14.53
CA LEU A 93 2.34 0.55 15.57
C LEU A 93 3.35 -0.61 15.74
N ILE A 94 2.93 -1.86 15.53
CA ILE A 94 3.82 -3.03 15.52
C ILE A 94 4.75 -3.00 14.30
N GLY A 95 4.27 -2.61 13.12
CA GLY A 95 5.11 -2.53 11.91
C GLY A 95 6.16 -1.41 11.94
N VAL A 96 5.83 -0.25 12.52
CA VAL A 96 6.75 0.90 12.63
C VAL A 96 7.68 0.78 13.85
N LEU A 97 7.24 0.18 14.96
CA LEU A 97 8.10 -0.06 16.14
C LEU A 97 8.94 -1.34 16.05
N SER A 98 8.62 -2.29 15.17
CA SER A 98 9.43 -3.49 14.93
C SER A 98 10.60 -3.25 13.95
N MET A 99 10.81 -2.01 13.50
CA MET A 99 12.03 -1.57 12.82
C MET A 99 13.13 -1.15 13.81
N ASN A 100 13.23 -1.85 14.95
CA ASN A 100 14.34 -1.77 15.91
C ASN A 100 14.83 -3.19 16.23
#